data_AF-A0A961KUB8-F1
#
_entry.id   AF-A0A961KUB8-F1
#
_cell.length_a   1.000
_cell.length_b   1.000
_cell.length_c   1.000
_cell.angle_alpha   90.00
_cell.angle_beta   90.00
_cell.angle_gamma   90.00
#
_symmetry.space_group_name_H-M   'P 1'
#
loop_
_entity.id
_entity.type
_entity.pdbx_description
1 polymer ?
#
loop_
_entity_poly.entity_id
_entity_poly.type
_entity_poly.pdbx_seq_one_letter_code
_entity_poly.pdbx_strand_id
1 'polypeptide(L)'
;GDAWAFRTAADLGFLMTREAVETRKLSRAAIETLAIVAYHQPVTRAEIEEIRGVSVSGGTLDLLIELGWVRLGRRRQTPGRPMTFVVTPAFLDHFGLESDRDLPGIAELRAAGLLDNKMGPEAMPAPPAGEFTEDDEDAAAVDQGGFI
;
A
#
# COMPACT_ATOMS: atom_id res chain seq x y z
N GLY A 1 24.00 4.37 39.09
CA GLY A 1 24.56 3.69 37.92
C GLY A 1 25.44 4.68 37.20
N ASP A 2 26.75 4.53 37.33
CA ASP A 2 27.75 5.50 36.87
C ASP A 2 28.13 5.25 35.40
N ALA A 3 27.21 5.57 34.49
CA ALA A 3 27.46 5.49 33.05
C ALA A 3 27.39 6.88 32.40
N TRP A 4 28.37 7.16 31.54
CA TRP A 4 28.41 8.38 30.74
C TRP A 4 27.80 8.10 29.36
N ALA A 5 26.99 9.04 28.86
CA ALA A 5 26.42 8.99 27.53
C ALA A 5 26.58 10.34 26.83
N PHE A 6 26.85 10.32 25.53
CA PHE A 6 26.71 11.50 24.70
C PHE A 6 25.22 11.80 24.53
N ARG A 7 24.81 13.06 24.80
CA ARG A 7 23.47 13.56 24.50
C ARG A 7 23.59 14.83 23.69
N THR A 8 22.57 15.10 22.88
CA THR A 8 22.39 16.41 22.26
C THR A 8 22.04 17.45 23.34
N ALA A 9 22.36 18.71 23.08
CA ALA A 9 21.99 19.81 23.97
C ALA A 9 20.47 19.99 23.99
N ALA A 10 19.91 20.35 25.16
CA ALA A 10 18.45 20.38 25.37
C ALA A 10 17.71 21.41 24.49
N ASP A 11 18.41 22.47 24.10
CA ASP A 11 17.94 23.52 23.19
C ASP A 11 17.92 23.09 21.72
N LEU A 12 18.63 22.01 21.36
CA LEU A 12 18.64 21.43 20.01
C LEU A 12 17.60 20.32 19.83
N GLY A 13 16.77 20.04 20.85
CA GLY A 13 15.77 18.97 20.80
C GLY A 13 14.82 19.09 19.60
N PHE A 14 14.42 20.31 19.24
CA PHE A 14 13.51 20.56 18.12
C PHE A 14 14.11 20.25 16.73
N LEU A 15 15.44 20.31 16.59
CA LEU A 15 16.14 19.97 15.35
C LEU A 15 16.41 18.46 15.20
N MET A 16 16.26 17.71 16.29
CA MET A 16 16.42 16.26 16.32
C MET A 16 15.11 15.51 16.06
N THR A 17 14.01 16.24 15.84
CA THR A 17 12.77 15.66 15.32
C THR A 17 12.99 15.28 13.86
N ARG A 18 13.28 14.00 13.61
CA ARG A 18 13.29 13.45 12.26
C ARG A 18 11.85 13.46 11.76
N GLU A 19 11.51 14.41 10.89
CA GLU A 19 10.30 14.37 10.09
C GLU A 19 10.37 13.15 9.17
N ALA A 20 9.83 12.03 9.63
CA ALA A 20 9.58 10.88 8.78
C ALA A 20 8.20 11.06 8.18
N VAL A 21 8.13 11.36 6.89
CA VAL A 21 6.88 11.22 6.15
C VAL A 21 6.51 9.74 6.19
N GLU A 22 5.46 9.38 6.94
CA GLU A 22 4.95 8.01 6.93
C GLU A 22 4.36 7.72 5.54
N THR A 23 5.15 7.08 4.69
CA THR A 23 4.65 6.46 3.47
C THR A 23 3.79 5.26 3.85
N ARG A 24 2.47 5.45 3.88
CA ARG A 24 1.53 4.34 4.06
C ARG A 24 1.72 3.34 2.93
N LYS A 25 2.15 2.13 3.28
CA LYS A 25 2.31 1.04 2.32
C LYS A 25 0.94 0.65 1.76
N LEU A 26 0.88 0.38 0.46
CA LEU A 26 -0.30 -0.20 -0.16
C LEU A 26 -0.63 -1.54 0.49
N SER A 27 -1.92 -1.80 0.74
CA SER A 27 -2.37 -3.10 1.20
C SER A 27 -2.10 -4.16 0.13
N ARG A 28 -2.02 -5.44 0.53
CA ARG A 28 -1.86 -6.55 -0.41
C ARG A 28 -2.92 -6.54 -1.52
N ALA A 29 -4.18 -6.31 -1.16
CA ALA A 29 -5.28 -6.23 -2.12
C ALA A 29 -5.11 -5.07 -3.13
N ALA A 30 -4.57 -3.93 -2.68
CA ALA A 30 -4.28 -2.80 -3.57
C ALA A 30 -3.12 -3.11 -4.52
N ILE A 31 -2.07 -3.79 -4.04
CA ILE A 31 -0.94 -4.24 -4.87
C ILE A 31 -1.41 -5.26 -5.91
N GLU A 32 -2.21 -6.26 -5.52
CA GLU A 32 -2.80 -7.23 -6.45
C GLU A 32 -3.64 -6.54 -7.52
N THR A 33 -4.50 -5.61 -7.13
CA THR A 33 -5.35 -4.84 -8.05
C THR A 33 -4.50 -4.00 -9.01
N LEU A 34 -3.47 -3.31 -8.51
CA LEU A 34 -2.54 -2.54 -9.32
C LEU A 34 -1.81 -3.42 -10.33
N ALA A 35 -1.32 -4.58 -9.92
CA ALA A 35 -0.65 -5.52 -10.80
C ALA A 35 -1.57 -5.97 -11.94
N ILE A 36 -2.83 -6.31 -11.63
CA ILE A 36 -3.80 -6.68 -12.67
C ILE A 36 -4.00 -5.53 -13.67
N VAL A 37 -4.14 -4.28 -13.20
CA VAL A 37 -4.26 -3.13 -14.10
C VAL A 37 -3.01 -2.99 -14.97
N ALA A 38 -1.81 -3.11 -14.40
CA ALA A 38 -0.55 -2.98 -15.14
C ALA A 38 -0.40 -4.02 -16.26
N TYR A 39 -0.69 -5.30 -15.97
CA TYR A 39 -0.49 -6.39 -16.93
C TYR A 39 -1.68 -6.60 -17.90
N HIS A 40 -2.90 -6.16 -17.55
CA HIS A 40 -4.11 -6.42 -18.35
C HIS A 40 -4.79 -5.16 -18.89
N GLN A 41 -4.18 -3.99 -18.77
CA GLN A 41 -4.75 -2.76 -19.34
C GLN A 41 -4.98 -2.87 -20.87
N PRO A 42 -6.06 -2.26 -21.39
CA PRO A 42 -7.15 -1.63 -20.67
C PRO A 42 -8.12 -2.67 -20.07
N VAL A 43 -8.35 -2.59 -18.75
CA VAL A 43 -9.13 -3.57 -17.98
C VAL A 43 -10.32 -2.92 -17.28
N THR A 44 -11.46 -3.61 -17.18
CA THR A 44 -12.66 -3.15 -16.49
C THR A 44 -12.71 -3.67 -15.05
N ARG A 45 -13.52 -3.05 -14.19
CA ARG A 45 -13.70 -3.52 -12.81
C ARG A 45 -14.11 -5.00 -12.74
N ALA A 46 -15.05 -5.42 -13.59
CA ALA A 46 -15.55 -6.79 -13.60
C ALA A 46 -14.44 -7.80 -13.94
N GLU A 47 -13.58 -7.50 -14.91
CA GLU A 47 -12.45 -8.37 -15.27
C GLU A 47 -11.38 -8.40 -14.15
N ILE A 48 -11.17 -7.29 -13.44
CA ILE A 48 -10.28 -7.30 -12.26
C ILE A 48 -10.85 -8.25 -11.20
N GLU A 49 -12.14 -8.16 -10.90
CA GLU A 49 -12.82 -9.02 -9.92
C GLU A 49 -12.79 -10.50 -10.34
N GLU A 50 -12.97 -10.77 -11.63
CA GLU A 50 -12.85 -12.12 -12.21
C GLU A 50 -11.44 -12.70 -12.02
N ILE A 51 -10.39 -11.93 -12.33
CA ILE A 51 -9.00 -12.37 -12.17
C ILE A 51 -8.63 -12.55 -10.69
N ARG A 52 -9.12 -11.68 -9.80
CA ARG A 52 -8.88 -11.81 -8.34
C ARG A 52 -9.69 -12.93 -7.70
N GLY A 53 -10.77 -13.37 -8.33
CA GLY A 53 -11.71 -14.34 -7.76
C GLY A 53 -12.52 -13.80 -6.57
N VAL A 54 -12.42 -12.51 -6.27
CA VAL A 54 -13.14 -11.82 -5.18
C VAL A 54 -13.49 -10.40 -5.60
N SER A 55 -14.53 -9.84 -4.98
CA SER A 55 -14.89 -8.44 -5.22
C SER A 55 -13.74 -7.50 -4.84
N VAL A 56 -13.55 -6.47 -5.65
CA VAL A 56 -12.65 -5.36 -5.35
C VAL A 56 -13.46 -4.40 -4.51
N SER A 57 -12.88 -3.87 -3.42
CA SER A 57 -13.59 -2.86 -2.63
C SER A 57 -13.75 -1.58 -3.47
N GLY A 58 -14.83 -0.83 -3.30
CA GLY A 58 -15.05 0.46 -3.99
C GLY A 58 -13.80 1.35 -3.94
N GLY A 59 -13.28 1.55 -2.71
CA GLY A 59 -12.17 2.45 -2.44
C GLY A 59 -10.79 1.98 -2.91
N THR A 60 -10.59 0.71 -3.30
CA THR A 60 -9.26 0.26 -3.74
C THR A 60 -8.84 0.93 -5.06
N LEU A 61 -9.75 0.97 -6.04
CA LEU A 61 -9.47 1.64 -7.31
C LEU A 61 -9.40 3.16 -7.14
N ASP A 62 -10.26 3.72 -6.29
CA ASP A 62 -10.25 5.16 -5.99
C ASP A 62 -8.93 5.59 -5.35
N LEU A 63 -8.41 4.80 -4.40
CA LEU A 63 -7.09 5.01 -3.79
C LEU A 63 -5.97 5.02 -4.83
N LEU A 64 -5.97 4.05 -5.75
CA LEU A 64 -4.93 3.97 -6.79
C LEU A 64 -5.01 5.14 -7.79
N ILE A 65 -6.21 5.68 -8.00
CA ILE A 65 -6.43 6.89 -8.79
C ILE A 65 -5.97 8.13 -8.04
N GLU A 66 -6.26 8.23 -6.75
CA GLU A 66 -5.83 9.34 -5.88
C GLU A 66 -4.30 9.40 -5.76
N LEU A 67 -3.65 8.25 -5.63
CA LEU A 67 -2.19 8.13 -5.68
C LEU A 67 -1.60 8.45 -7.06
N GLY A 68 -2.45 8.61 -8.08
CA GLY A 68 -2.05 8.95 -9.44
C GLY A 68 -1.36 7.82 -10.17
N TRP A 69 -1.42 6.57 -9.69
CA TRP A 69 -0.78 5.40 -10.33
C TRP A 69 -1.69 4.73 -11.37
N VAL A 70 -3.00 4.89 -11.21
CA VAL A 70 -4.02 4.42 -12.15
C VAL A 70 -4.87 5.59 -12.60
N ARG A 71 -5.38 5.54 -13.83
CA ARG A 71 -6.37 6.49 -14.34
C ARG A 71 -7.45 5.80 -15.14
N LEU A 72 -8.51 6.55 -15.39
CA LEU A 72 -9.60 6.11 -16.26
C LEU A 72 -9.11 6.03 -17.72
N GLY A 73 -9.41 4.90 -18.35
CA GLY A 73 -9.17 4.63 -19.77
C GLY A 73 -10.39 4.91 -20.63
N ARG A 74 -10.40 4.35 -21.85
CA ARG A 74 -11.55 4.45 -22.76
C ARG A 74 -12.64 3.48 -22.34
N ARG A 75 -13.91 3.85 -22.48
CA ARG A 75 -15.01 2.89 -22.29
C ARG A 75 -14.89 1.75 -23.31
N ARG A 76 -15.08 0.51 -22.85
CA ARG A 76 -15.08 -0.70 -23.70
C ARG A 76 -16.30 -0.65 -24.64
N GLN A 77 -16.15 -1.11 -25.88
CA GLN A 77 -17.24 -1.20 -26.87
C GLN A 77 -18.02 -2.52 -26.73
N THR A 78 -18.47 -2.81 -25.51
CA THR A 78 -19.31 -3.97 -25.17
C THR A 78 -20.63 -3.48 -24.55
N PRO A 79 -21.66 -4.33 -24.43
CA PRO A 79 -22.90 -3.95 -23.75
C PRO A 79 -22.63 -3.34 -22.36
N GLY A 80 -23.31 -2.24 -22.04
CA GLY A 80 -23.09 -1.48 -20.80
C GLY A 80 -21.92 -0.49 -20.84
N ARG A 81 -21.05 -0.55 -21.85
CA ARG A 81 -19.91 0.35 -22.09
C ARG A 81 -19.10 0.66 -20.82
N PRO A 82 -18.61 -0.37 -20.11
CA PRO A 82 -17.95 -0.20 -18.82
C PRO A 82 -16.68 0.65 -18.95
N MET A 83 -16.35 1.34 -17.86
CA MET A 83 -15.12 2.10 -17.72
C MET A 83 -13.92 1.15 -17.64
N THR A 84 -12.82 1.53 -18.27
CA THR A 84 -11.55 0.80 -18.15
C THR A 84 -10.56 1.58 -17.30
N PHE A 85 -9.54 0.89 -16.81
CA PHE A 85 -8.44 1.42 -16.03
C PHE A 85 -7.12 1.12 -16.75
N VAL A 86 -6.19 2.06 -16.63
CA VAL A 86 -4.84 2.00 -17.19
C VAL A 86 -3.85 2.64 -16.22
N VAL A 87 -2.59 2.23 -16.25
CA VAL A 87 -1.52 2.86 -15.47
C VAL A 87 -1.16 4.24 -16.02
N THR A 88 -0.53 5.06 -15.20
CA THR A 88 -0.09 6.41 -15.54
C THR A 88 1.42 6.47 -15.76
N PRO A 89 1.94 7.58 -16.31
CA PRO A 89 3.39 7.82 -16.33
C PRO A 89 4.02 7.82 -14.94
N ALA A 90 3.32 8.31 -13.90
CA ALA A 90 3.84 8.30 -12.53
C ALA A 90 4.09 6.88 -11.99
N PHE A 91 3.27 5.90 -12.41
CA PHE A 91 3.54 4.48 -12.15
C PHE A 91 4.83 4.05 -12.87
N LEU A 92 4.98 4.35 -14.15
CA LEU A 92 6.18 3.99 -14.93
C LEU A 92 7.45 4.58 -14.32
N ASP A 93 7.42 5.87 -13.95
CA ASP A 93 8.53 6.57 -13.29
C ASP A 93 8.88 5.91 -11.95
N HIS A 94 7.87 5.52 -11.16
CA HIS A 94 8.08 4.87 -9.88
C HIS A 94 8.76 3.50 -10.01
N PHE A 95 8.44 2.74 -11.06
CA PHE A 95 9.03 1.42 -11.33
C PHE A 95 10.24 1.46 -12.28
N GLY A 96 10.63 2.64 -12.74
CA GLY A 96 11.78 2.82 -13.65
C GLY A 96 11.56 2.20 -15.04
N LEU A 97 10.33 2.26 -15.56
CA LEU A 97 9.94 1.70 -16.86
C LEU A 97 9.78 2.82 -17.89
N GLU A 98 10.15 2.60 -19.15
CA GLU A 98 9.90 3.56 -20.23
C GLU A 98 8.49 3.36 -20.82
N SER A 99 8.02 2.12 -20.87
CA SER A 99 6.70 1.73 -21.35
C SER A 99 6.12 0.60 -20.49
N ASP A 100 4.80 0.48 -20.52
CA ASP A 100 4.07 -0.69 -20.02
C ASP A 100 4.51 -2.03 -20.63
N ARG A 101 5.16 -2.01 -21.79
CA ARG A 101 5.74 -3.19 -22.46
C ARG A 101 7.00 -3.72 -21.78
N ASP A 102 7.66 -2.89 -20.98
CA ASP A 102 8.89 -3.24 -20.27
C ASP A 102 8.59 -3.98 -18.96
N LEU A 103 7.30 -4.23 -18.67
CA LEU A 103 6.91 -5.07 -17.56
C LEU A 103 7.45 -6.49 -17.75
N PRO A 104 8.09 -7.07 -16.72
CA PRO A 104 8.72 -8.38 -16.84
C PRO A 104 7.70 -9.45 -17.21
N GLY A 105 8.01 -10.22 -18.25
CA GLY A 105 7.15 -11.30 -18.71
C GLY A 105 7.06 -12.45 -17.71
N ILE A 106 6.00 -13.27 -17.79
CA ILE A 106 5.82 -14.47 -16.94
C ILE A 106 7.06 -15.40 -16.99
N ALA A 107 7.69 -15.52 -18.16
CA ALA A 107 8.90 -16.34 -18.33
C ALA A 107 10.10 -15.78 -17.55
N GLU A 108 10.28 -14.45 -17.54
CA GLU A 108 11.36 -13.77 -16.81
C GLU A 108 11.11 -13.82 -15.30
N LEU A 109 9.86 -13.63 -14.87
CA LEU A 109 9.47 -13.78 -13.47
C LEU A 109 9.69 -15.21 -12.95
N ARG A 110 9.46 -16.22 -13.79
CA ARG A 110 9.78 -17.63 -13.48
C ARG A 110 11.29 -17.87 -13.45
N ALA A 111 12.04 -17.35 -14.42
CA ALA A 111 13.50 -17.48 -14.47
C ALA A 111 14.19 -16.80 -13.27
N ALA A 112 13.61 -15.71 -12.77
CA ALA A 112 14.04 -15.02 -11.55
C ALA A 112 13.64 -15.75 -10.25
N GLY A 113 12.94 -16.90 -10.35
CA GLY A 113 12.46 -17.66 -9.18
C GLY A 113 11.35 -16.96 -8.40
N LEU A 114 10.75 -15.89 -8.93
CA LEU A 114 9.76 -15.07 -8.22
C LEU A 114 8.35 -15.67 -8.28
N LEU A 115 8.07 -16.53 -9.25
CA LEU A 115 6.78 -17.22 -9.41
C LEU A 115 6.71 -18.61 -8.77
N ASP A 116 7.83 -19.13 -8.27
CA ASP A 116 7.86 -20.44 -7.63
C ASP A 116 7.28 -20.30 -6.23
N ASN A 117 6.03 -20.76 -6.07
CA ASN A 117 5.21 -20.74 -4.85
C ASN A 117 5.76 -21.63 -3.70
N LYS A 118 7.05 -21.56 -3.41
CA LYS A 118 7.70 -22.20 -2.24
C LYS A 118 7.90 -21.23 -1.07
N MET A 119 7.40 -20.00 -1.16
CA MET A 119 7.36 -19.07 -0.04
C MET A 119 6.10 -19.35 0.80
N GLY A 120 6.17 -20.38 1.65
CA GLY A 120 5.22 -20.53 2.75
C GLY A 120 5.33 -19.35 3.74
N PRO A 121 4.36 -19.16 4.63
CA PRO A 121 4.33 -18.06 5.60
C PRO A 121 5.53 -18.01 6.57
N GLU A 122 6.43 -18.99 6.55
CA GLU A 122 7.62 -19.10 7.40
C GLU A 122 8.83 -18.25 6.94
N ALA A 123 8.80 -17.65 5.74
CA ALA A 123 9.96 -16.92 5.21
C ALA A 123 10.06 -15.45 5.65
N MET A 124 9.07 -14.93 6.37
CA MET A 124 9.25 -13.65 7.07
C MET A 124 9.68 -13.95 8.51
N PRO A 125 10.85 -13.46 8.97
CA PRO A 125 11.14 -13.48 10.40
C PRO A 125 10.00 -12.72 11.07
N ALA A 126 9.30 -13.38 11.99
CA ALA A 126 8.35 -12.72 12.86
C ALA A 126 9.05 -11.50 13.48
N PRO A 127 8.41 -10.33 13.53
CA PRO A 127 8.95 -9.23 14.33
C PRO A 127 9.22 -9.79 15.73
N PRO A 128 10.35 -9.43 16.36
CA PRO A 128 10.63 -9.91 17.71
C PRO A 128 9.40 -9.61 18.57
N ALA A 129 8.89 -10.62 19.26
CA ALA A 129 7.79 -10.50 20.21
C ALA A 129 8.25 -9.61 21.37
N GLY A 130 8.25 -8.30 21.12
CA GLY A 130 8.39 -7.26 22.12
C GLY A 130 6.99 -6.97 22.62
N GLU A 131 6.76 -7.36 23.87
CA GLU A 131 5.66 -7.04 24.77
C GLU A 131 4.77 -5.88 24.29
N PHE A 132 3.61 -6.22 23.76
CA PHE A 132 2.45 -5.33 23.86
C PHE A 132 2.00 -5.39 25.32
N THR A 133 2.45 -4.43 26.12
CA THR A 133 1.78 -4.14 27.39
C THR A 133 0.47 -3.44 27.04
N GLU A 134 -0.62 -4.20 27.08
CA GLU A 134 -1.96 -3.65 27.27
C GLU A 134 -2.01 -3.08 28.70
N ASP A 135 -1.75 -1.78 28.85
CA ASP A 135 -2.09 -1.03 30.05
C ASP A 135 -2.38 0.41 29.62
N ASP A 136 -3.68 0.71 29.54
CA ASP A 136 -4.34 1.78 30.31
C ASP A 136 -5.70 2.10 29.66
N GLU A 137 -6.70 1.30 30.06
CA GLU A 137 -8.03 1.84 30.31
C GLU A 137 -7.91 2.90 31.39
N ASP A 138 -8.05 4.18 31.04
CA ASP A 138 -8.40 5.19 32.02
C ASP A 138 -9.72 5.88 31.63
N ALA A 139 -10.73 5.55 32.41
CA ALA A 139 -12.06 6.10 32.38
C ALA A 139 -12.05 7.57 32.83
N ALA A 140 -12.39 8.49 31.93
CA ALA A 140 -12.78 9.83 32.33
C ALA A 140 -14.31 9.91 32.48
N ALA A 141 -14.77 9.65 33.70
CA ALA A 141 -16.10 10.04 34.17
C ALA A 141 -16.22 11.57 34.10
N VAL A 142 -17.20 12.07 33.35
CA VAL A 142 -17.58 13.49 33.36
C VAL A 142 -18.54 13.70 34.52
N ASP A 143 -18.00 14.15 35.65
CA ASP A 143 -18.77 14.88 36.68
C ASP A 143 -18.20 16.29 36.79
N GLN A 144 -19.00 17.28 36.39
CA GLN A 144 -18.85 18.66 36.84
C GLN A 144 -20.24 19.19 37.17
N GLY A 145 -20.65 19.01 38.42
CA GLY A 145 -21.74 19.75 39.04
C GLY A 145 -21.36 21.20 39.32
N GLY A 146 -22.31 22.11 39.05
CA GLY A 146 -22.77 23.14 39.98
C GLY A 146 -21.93 24.41 40.17
N PHE A 147 -22.48 25.56 39.73
CA PHE A 147 -23.01 26.65 40.59
C PHE A 147 -22.91 28.01 39.88
N ILE A 148 -24.06 28.58 39.48
CA ILE A 148 -24.66 29.85 39.95
C ILE A 148 -26.13 29.89 39.53
#